data_AF-A0A514X0J2-F1
#
_entry.id   AF-A0A514X0J2-F1
#
_cell.length_a   1.000
_cell.length_b   1.000
_cell.length_c   1.000
_cell.angle_alpha   90.00
_cell.angle_beta   90.00
_cell.angle_gamma   90.00
#
_symmetry.space_group_name_H-M   'P 1'
#
loop_
_entity.id
_entity.type
_entity.pdbx_description
1 polymer ?
#
loop_
_entity_poly.entity_id
_entity_poly.type
_entity_poly.pdbx_seq_one_letter_code
_entity_poly.pdbx_strand_id
1 'polypeptide(L)'
;MPKIPAGIVNPKSKGKSQPRLRPSIHKDRINPQDYMKYDTRFSCEDCSHFDSDKVVCTIGLVPEHHTKAAQTHQYELAGNMAFCRFIEID
;
A
#
# COMPACT_ATOMS: atom_id res chain seq x y z
N MET A 1 -36.48 16.24 -49.72
CA MET A 1 -35.67 16.43 -48.51
C MET A 1 -35.63 15.11 -47.74
N PRO A 2 -34.47 14.43 -47.59
CA PRO A 2 -34.41 13.17 -46.86
C PRO A 2 -34.39 13.42 -45.35
N LYS A 3 -35.16 12.62 -44.61
CA LYS A 3 -35.25 12.65 -43.13
C LYS A 3 -34.11 11.81 -42.53
N ILE A 4 -33.33 12.41 -41.65
CA ILE A 4 -32.26 11.75 -40.88
C ILE A 4 -32.91 10.94 -39.75
N PRO A 5 -32.58 9.65 -39.54
CA PRO A 5 -33.14 8.87 -38.44
C PRO A 5 -32.48 9.24 -37.10
N ALA A 6 -33.31 9.19 -36.06
CA ALA A 6 -32.99 9.56 -34.69
C ALA A 6 -31.72 8.87 -34.17
N GLY A 7 -30.88 9.67 -33.51
CA GLY A 7 -29.59 9.27 -32.96
C GLY A 7 -29.70 8.13 -31.96
N ILE A 8 -28.70 7.25 -32.00
CA ILE A 8 -28.44 6.20 -31.03
C ILE A 8 -28.02 6.89 -29.73
N VAL A 9 -28.96 7.06 -28.80
CA VAL A 9 -28.62 7.41 -27.41
C VAL A 9 -28.18 6.13 -26.70
N ASN A 10 -26.88 5.90 -26.61
CA ASN A 10 -26.33 4.87 -25.75
C ASN A 10 -26.57 5.32 -24.29
N PRO A 11 -27.37 4.60 -23.48
CA PRO A 11 -27.62 5.02 -22.11
C PRO A 11 -26.29 4.93 -21.35
N LYS A 12 -25.77 6.08 -20.90
CA LYS A 12 -24.65 6.14 -19.96
C LYS A 12 -25.00 5.25 -18.77
N SER A 13 -24.40 4.06 -18.73
CA SER A 13 -24.42 3.23 -17.54
C SER A 13 -23.86 4.08 -16.39
N LYS A 14 -24.58 4.11 -15.27
CA LYS A 14 -24.13 4.79 -14.05
C LYS A 14 -22.80 4.14 -13.66
N GLY A 15 -21.70 4.80 -14.03
CA GLY A 15 -20.35 4.28 -13.83
C GLY A 15 -20.16 3.99 -12.36
N LYS A 16 -19.92 2.71 -12.02
CA LYS A 16 -19.48 2.31 -10.69
C LYS A 16 -18.29 3.20 -10.33
N SER A 17 -18.38 3.93 -9.21
CA SER A 17 -17.29 4.75 -8.72
C SER A 17 -16.02 3.90 -8.71
N GLN A 18 -14.94 4.38 -9.33
CA GLN A 18 -13.69 3.64 -9.31
C GLN A 18 -13.30 3.36 -7.84
N PRO A 19 -12.80 2.15 -7.54
CA PRO A 19 -12.36 1.83 -6.19
C PRO A 19 -11.33 2.87 -5.74
N ARG A 20 -11.51 3.45 -4.55
CA ARG A 20 -10.52 4.39 -4.00
C ARG A 20 -9.19 3.67 -3.92
N LEU A 21 -8.17 4.24 -4.55
CA LEU A 21 -6.79 3.80 -4.39
C LEU A 21 -6.49 3.87 -2.89
N ARG A 22 -6.25 2.71 -2.28
CA ARG A 22 -5.83 2.67 -0.88
C ARG A 22 -4.46 3.32 -0.78
N PRO A 23 -4.19 4.13 0.25
CA PRO A 23 -2.86 4.71 0.43
C PRO A 23 -1.83 3.59 0.48
N SER A 24 -0.95 3.55 -0.53
CA SER A 24 0.19 2.66 -0.55
C SER A 24 1.35 3.35 0.15
N ILE A 25 2.04 2.60 1.00
CA ILE A 25 3.27 3.04 1.63
C ILE A 25 4.36 3.33 0.59
N HIS A 26 5.18 4.34 0.86
CA HIS A 26 6.33 4.64 0.04
C HIS A 26 7.43 3.61 0.29
N LYS A 27 8.10 3.16 -0.77
CA LYS A 27 9.26 2.26 -0.67
C LYS A 27 10.52 3.10 -0.71
N ASP A 28 11.21 3.19 0.42
CA ASP A 28 12.47 3.90 0.55
C ASP A 28 13.63 2.97 0.18
N ARG A 29 14.64 3.54 -0.49
CA ARG A 29 15.86 2.80 -0.83
C ARG A 29 16.72 2.66 0.43
N ILE A 30 17.25 1.46 0.67
CA ILE A 30 18.07 1.18 1.85
C ILE A 30 19.53 1.00 1.44
N ASN A 31 20.42 1.58 2.23
CA ASN A 31 21.85 1.28 2.17
C ASN A 31 22.15 -0.03 2.93
N PRO A 32 22.77 -1.05 2.30
CA PRO A 32 23.06 -2.32 2.97
C PRO A 32 23.93 -2.21 4.20
N GLN A 33 24.88 -1.26 4.24
CA GLN A 33 25.71 -1.05 5.41
C GLN A 33 24.88 -0.61 6.62
N ASP A 34 23.92 0.28 6.39
CA ASP A 34 23.04 0.79 7.45
C ASP A 34 22.06 -0.29 7.90
N TYR A 35 21.52 -1.08 6.97
CA TYR A 35 20.62 -2.20 7.30
C TYR A 35 21.26 -3.25 8.20
N MET A 36 22.55 -3.57 7.96
CA MET A 36 23.28 -4.53 8.78
C MET A 36 23.73 -3.95 10.13
N LYS A 37 23.88 -2.62 10.21
CA LYS A 37 24.39 -1.92 11.38
C LYS A 37 23.29 -1.56 12.39
N TYR A 38 22.12 -1.18 11.91
CA TYR A 38 21.01 -0.73 12.75
C TYR A 38 19.91 -1.79 12.85
N ASP A 39 19.37 -1.98 14.06
CA ASP A 39 18.19 -2.83 14.27
C ASP A 39 16.94 -2.11 13.73
N THR A 40 16.52 -2.46 12.52
CA THR A 40 15.38 -1.83 11.85
C THR A 40 14.05 -2.42 12.35
N ARG A 41 13.51 -1.88 13.45
CA ARG A 41 12.15 -2.19 13.94
C ARG A 41 11.12 -1.28 13.29
N PHE A 42 10.86 -1.51 12.01
CA PHE A 42 9.91 -0.71 11.22
C PHE A 42 8.81 -1.56 10.59
N SER A 43 8.63 -2.79 11.09
CA SER A 43 7.63 -3.73 10.60
C SER A 43 6.31 -3.54 11.34
N CYS A 44 5.20 -3.93 10.71
CA CYS A 44 3.89 -3.91 11.37
C CYS A 44 3.89 -4.79 12.63
N GLU A 45 4.64 -5.89 12.66
CA GLU A 45 4.74 -6.78 13.83
C GLU A 45 5.33 -6.08 15.06
N ASP A 46 6.10 -5.02 14.87
CA ASP A 46 6.69 -4.20 15.93
C ASP A 46 5.88 -2.94 16.26
N CYS A 47 4.71 -2.73 15.62
CA CYS A 47 3.92 -1.50 15.71
C CYS A 47 2.68 -1.66 16.59
N SER A 48 2.41 -0.71 17.49
CA SER A 48 1.21 -0.70 18.36
C SER A 48 -0.12 -0.67 17.60
N HIS A 49 -0.10 -0.17 16.36
CA HIS A 49 -1.27 -0.09 15.49
C HIS A 49 -1.54 -1.38 14.69
N PHE A 50 -0.77 -2.44 14.89
CA PHE A 50 -0.99 -3.71 14.23
C PHE A 50 -1.79 -4.67 15.12
N ASP A 51 -2.97 -5.06 14.65
CA ASP A 51 -3.76 -6.14 15.22
C ASP A 51 -3.26 -7.47 14.62
N SER A 52 -2.45 -8.20 15.38
CA SER A 52 -1.86 -9.48 14.94
C SER A 52 -2.89 -10.59 14.75
N ASP A 53 -4.01 -10.53 15.48
CA ASP A 53 -5.07 -11.54 15.39
C ASP A 53 -5.83 -11.41 14.07
N LYS A 54 -6.10 -10.17 13.65
CA LYS A 54 -6.82 -9.89 12.39
C LYS A 54 -5.90 -9.65 11.19
N VAL A 55 -4.59 -9.49 11.42
CA VAL A 55 -3.60 -9.06 10.42
C VAL A 55 -4.05 -7.75 9.77
N VAL A 56 -4.39 -6.76 10.59
CA VAL A 56 -4.91 -5.44 10.15
C VAL A 56 -4.11 -4.31 10.80
N CYS A 57 -3.77 -3.28 10.02
CA CYS A 57 -3.22 -2.03 10.55
C CYS A 57 -4.38 -1.06 10.81
N THR A 58 -4.52 -0.60 12.06
CA THR A 58 -5.61 0.27 12.48
C THR A 58 -5.56 1.67 11.85
N ILE A 59 -4.40 2.07 11.30
CA ILE A 59 -4.20 3.33 10.56
C ILE A 59 -4.77 3.23 9.12
N GLY A 60 -5.12 2.02 8.67
CA GLY A 60 -5.72 1.80 7.35
C GLY A 60 -4.70 1.51 6.24
N LEU A 61 -3.44 1.23 6.59
CA LEU A 61 -2.43 0.73 5.66
C LEU A 61 -2.60 -0.79 5.44
N VAL A 62 -2.05 -1.30 4.34
CA VAL A 62 -2.12 -2.73 3.99
C VAL A 62 -0.96 -3.47 4.68
N PRO A 63 -1.21 -4.34 5.68
CA PRO A 63 -0.14 -4.94 6.47
C PRO A 63 0.75 -5.91 5.69
N GLU A 64 0.23 -6.52 4.63
CA GLU A 64 0.96 -7.48 3.79
C GLU A 64 2.31 -6.94 3.31
N HIS A 65 2.41 -5.63 3.04
CA HIS A 65 3.64 -4.98 2.58
C HIS A 65 4.58 -4.55 3.72
N HIS A 66 4.12 -4.61 4.96
CA HIS A 66 4.78 -4.08 6.14
C HIS A 66 5.17 -5.19 7.14
N THR A 67 4.77 -6.44 6.88
CA THR A 67 5.29 -7.58 7.63
C THR A 67 6.79 -7.66 7.45
N LYS A 68 7.48 -8.15 8.49
CA LYS A 68 8.95 -8.26 8.46
C LYS A 68 9.39 -9.13 7.29
N ALA A 69 8.69 -10.24 7.08
CA ALA A 69 8.94 -11.15 5.96
C ALA A 69 8.84 -10.45 4.59
N ALA A 70 7.78 -9.68 4.35
CA ALA A 70 7.61 -8.98 3.07
C ALA A 70 8.65 -7.86 2.88
N GLN A 71 8.96 -7.13 3.95
CA GLN A 71 9.98 -6.09 3.95
C GLN A 71 11.37 -6.67 3.63
N THR A 72 11.77 -7.75 4.31
CA THR A 72 13.05 -8.43 4.07
C THR A 72 13.13 -8.99 2.65
N HIS A 73 12.09 -9.69 2.18
CA HIS A 73 12.05 -10.21 0.82
C HIS A 73 12.16 -9.10 -0.25
N GLN A 74 11.47 -7.98 -0.05
CA GLN A 74 11.55 -6.83 -0.95
C GLN A 74 12.95 -6.19 -0.95
N TYR A 75 13.58 -6.10 0.22
CA TYR A 75 14.94 -5.59 0.35
C TYR A 75 15.95 -6.50 -0.34
N GLU A 76 15.83 -7.82 -0.18
CA GLU A 76 16.69 -8.81 -0.84
C GLU A 76 16.57 -8.74 -2.37
N LEU A 77 15.36 -8.53 -2.90
CA LEU A 77 15.12 -8.48 -4.34
C LEU A 77 15.48 -7.13 -4.99
N ALA A 78 15.17 -6.02 -4.33
CA ALA A 78 15.19 -4.69 -4.96
C ALA A 78 16.01 -3.64 -4.19
N GLY A 79 16.56 -3.97 -3.02
CA GLY A 79 17.30 -3.03 -2.18
C GLY A 79 16.45 -1.88 -1.63
N ASN A 80 15.13 -2.06 -1.56
CA ASN A 80 14.19 -1.08 -1.01
C ASN A 80 13.21 -1.72 -0.03
N MET A 81 12.63 -0.91 0.84
CA MET A 81 11.73 -1.39 1.89
C MET A 81 10.62 -0.38 2.15
N ALA A 82 9.47 -0.89 2.58
CA ALA A 82 8.30 -0.11 2.91
C ALA A 82 8.29 0.25 4.40
N PHE A 83 8.95 1.35 4.80
CA PHE A 83 9.02 1.77 6.19
C PHE A 83 7.76 2.50 6.66
N CYS A 84 7.13 2.01 7.72
CA CYS A 84 5.95 2.65 8.30
C CYS A 84 6.36 3.96 9.00
N ARG A 85 6.14 5.11 8.34
CA ARG A 85 6.47 6.44 8.88
C ARG A 85 5.64 6.86 10.09
N PHE A 86 4.63 6.08 10.45
CA PHE A 86 3.77 6.34 11.61
C PHE A 86 4.25 5.62 12.87
N ILE A 87 5.33 4.82 12.80
CA ILE A 87 5.86 4.11 13.96
C ILE A 87 6.43 5.05 15.03
N GLU A 88 6.80 6.28 14.64
CA GLU A 88 7.36 7.31 15.53
C GLU A 88 6.31 8.07 16.36
N ILE A 89 5.01 7.78 16.17
CA ILE A 89 3.90 8.52 16.80
C ILE A 89 3.35 7.78 18.04
N ASP A 90 4.01 6.70 18.47
CA ASP A 90 3.64 5.94 19.68
C ASP A 90 4.21 6.55 20.97
#